data_AF-A0A1S3VI01-F1
#
_entry.id   AF-A0A1S3VI01-F1
#
_cell.length_a   1.000
_cell.length_b   1.000
_cell.length_c   1.000
_cell.angle_alpha   90.00
_cell.angle_beta   90.00
_cell.angle_gamma   90.00
#
_symmetry.space_group_name_H-M   'P 1'
#
loop_
_entity.id
_entity.type
_entity.pdbx_description
1 polymer ?
#
loop_
_entity_poly.entity_id
_entity_poly.type
_entity_poly.pdbx_seq_one_letter_code
_entity_poly.pdbx_strand_id
1 'polypeptide(L)'
;MPLAYIILGARICNAPIFFRCNRHFSLMASSAAVVDEAKHGFSRPEMYKENLAGTVDAYDRHVFLCYKNHSVWPPRIEASEADPLPKRVASVWKARKNDVAVKTKITVCEAREEAGFADGDVLIFPDMIKYKGLEESNVDGFFDDVIVNGKEWNSGGEKSVLRGSHIFVCAHGSRDVRCGVCGPVLLDKLNEEIQLRGLKDQISVVACSHVGGHKYAGNVIIFCPGPDGKITGNWYGYVTPDDVPALLDRQIAKGEVIQKLWRGQMGPPVAEIKVADDHKLANGNDNGKASLSSNENVGGCCQGANGVSCCQSASFEQNKENDNKSAEAYKRQGRSNTSCSWPLLQKRDILTATGILGALAAVAIAYRFYRRSS
;
A
#
# COMPACT_ATOMS: atom_id res chain seq x y z
N MET A 1 -60.57 25.44 -49.26
CA MET A 1 -59.99 26.75 -49.66
C MET A 1 -59.42 27.46 -48.43
N PRO A 2 -58.51 28.43 -48.57
CA PRO A 2 -57.26 28.35 -47.81
C PRO A 2 -56.93 29.60 -46.97
N LEU A 3 -55.84 29.50 -46.20
CA LEU A 3 -54.77 30.51 -46.22
C LEU A 3 -53.45 29.87 -45.74
N ALA A 4 -52.37 30.10 -46.47
CA ALA A 4 -51.02 29.62 -46.17
C ALA A 4 -50.02 30.75 -46.45
N TYR A 5 -49.07 30.96 -45.54
CA TYR A 5 -47.90 31.86 -45.66
C TYR A 5 -47.12 31.83 -44.32
N ILE A 6 -45.79 31.99 -44.21
CA ILE A 6 -44.66 32.14 -45.14
C ILE A 6 -43.54 31.19 -44.67
N ILE A 7 -42.78 30.57 -45.59
CA ILE A 7 -41.43 30.07 -45.29
C ILE A 7 -40.44 31.19 -45.61
N LEU A 8 -39.67 31.64 -44.62
CA LEU A 8 -38.53 32.53 -44.84
C LEU A 8 -37.24 31.82 -44.41
N GLY A 9 -36.34 31.56 -45.35
CA GLY A 9 -35.09 30.85 -45.11
C GLY A 9 -33.96 31.79 -44.65
N ALA A 10 -33.20 31.37 -43.64
CA ALA A 10 -31.94 32.00 -43.26
C ALA A 10 -30.81 30.96 -43.29
N ARG A 11 -30.04 30.93 -44.40
CA ARG A 11 -28.74 30.25 -44.41
C ARG A 11 -27.75 31.08 -43.60
N ILE A 12 -27.31 30.59 -42.45
CA ILE A 12 -26.12 31.10 -41.77
C ILE A 12 -25.01 30.08 -41.96
N CYS A 13 -24.12 30.36 -42.90
CA CYS A 13 -22.87 29.61 -43.05
C CYS A 13 -21.93 30.01 -41.90
N ASN A 14 -21.54 29.05 -41.05
CA ASN A 14 -20.41 29.23 -40.15
C ASN A 14 -19.31 28.24 -40.52
N ALA A 15 -18.11 28.78 -40.77
CA ALA A 15 -16.92 28.00 -41.12
C ALA A 15 -16.37 27.24 -39.90
N PRO A 16 -15.61 26.15 -40.10
CA PRO A 16 -14.97 25.45 -38.99
C PRO A 16 -13.88 26.32 -38.36
N ILE A 17 -14.17 26.87 -37.16
CA ILE A 17 -13.16 27.53 -36.34
C ILE A 17 -12.18 26.45 -35.84
N PHE A 18 -11.03 26.35 -36.50
CA PHE A 18 -9.92 25.51 -36.08
C PHE A 18 -9.41 25.98 -34.70
N PHE A 19 -9.87 25.34 -33.62
CA PHE A 19 -9.33 25.53 -32.28
C PHE A 19 -7.94 24.90 -32.15
N ARG A 20 -6.95 25.56 -32.79
CA ARG A 20 -5.53 25.13 -32.84
C ARG A 20 -4.80 25.45 -31.52
N CYS A 21 -5.41 25.14 -30.38
CA CYS A 21 -4.83 25.34 -29.06
C CYS A 21 -5.28 24.28 -28.03
N ASN A 22 -4.84 23.02 -28.21
CA ASN A 22 -4.80 22.07 -27.07
C ASN A 22 -3.70 20.97 -27.16
N ARG A 23 -2.86 20.97 -28.20
CA ARG A 23 -1.79 19.94 -28.31
C ARG A 23 -0.73 20.05 -27.22
N HIS A 24 -0.31 21.26 -26.81
CA HIS A 24 0.72 21.42 -25.79
C HIS A 24 0.27 20.96 -24.38
N PHE A 25 -0.97 21.23 -23.98
CA PHE A 25 -1.47 20.78 -22.67
C PHE A 25 -1.61 19.25 -22.62
N SER A 26 -2.16 18.64 -23.67
CA SER A 26 -2.24 17.18 -23.80
C SER A 26 -0.86 16.51 -23.83
N LEU A 27 0.11 17.08 -24.55
CA LEU A 27 1.48 16.54 -24.61
C LEU A 27 2.21 16.63 -23.26
N MET A 28 2.02 17.73 -22.50
CA MET A 28 2.61 17.90 -21.17
C MET A 28 1.95 16.99 -20.12
N ALA A 29 0.65 16.78 -20.18
CA ALA A 29 -0.02 15.80 -19.32
C ALA A 29 0.44 14.37 -19.63
N SER A 30 0.59 14.03 -20.91
CA SER A 30 1.11 12.73 -21.34
C SER A 30 2.56 12.50 -20.92
N SER A 31 3.46 13.49 -21.09
CA SER A 31 4.86 13.34 -20.68
C SER A 31 5.01 13.28 -19.16
N ALA A 32 4.22 14.03 -18.40
CA ALA A 32 4.18 13.93 -16.93
C ALA A 32 3.73 12.54 -16.46
N ALA A 33 2.67 11.98 -17.06
CA ALA A 33 2.19 10.64 -16.75
C ALA A 33 3.22 9.54 -17.10
N VAL A 34 3.88 9.64 -18.26
CA VAL A 34 4.95 8.70 -18.66
C VAL A 34 6.17 8.79 -17.73
N VAL A 35 6.52 9.98 -17.25
CA VAL A 35 7.62 10.17 -16.27
C VAL A 35 7.25 9.62 -14.89
N ASP A 36 5.99 9.75 -14.46
CA ASP A 36 5.53 9.19 -13.18
C ASP A 36 5.46 7.65 -13.23
N GLU A 37 4.96 7.10 -14.33
CA GLU A 37 4.90 5.66 -14.61
C GLU A 37 6.30 5.03 -14.67
N ALA A 38 7.28 5.69 -15.31
CA ALA A 38 8.67 5.24 -15.36
C ALA A 38 9.45 5.39 -14.03
N LYS A 39 8.94 6.15 -13.06
CA LYS A 39 9.63 6.47 -11.79
C LYS A 39 8.99 5.78 -10.58
N HIS A 40 7.66 5.68 -10.58
CA HIS A 40 6.84 5.19 -9.48
C HIS A 40 5.91 4.03 -9.87
N GLY A 41 5.48 3.94 -11.14
CA GLY A 41 4.58 2.91 -11.67
C GLY A 41 5.23 1.56 -11.98
N PHE A 42 4.74 0.84 -12.99
CA PHE A 42 5.19 -0.52 -13.36
C PHE A 42 6.32 -0.53 -14.41
N SER A 43 6.59 0.61 -15.03
CA SER A 43 7.61 0.78 -16.08
C SER A 43 9.00 1.15 -15.54
N ARG A 44 9.27 0.88 -14.26
CA ARG A 44 10.50 1.33 -13.57
C ARG A 44 11.72 0.49 -13.98
N PRO A 45 12.87 1.12 -14.30
CA PRO A 45 14.00 0.44 -14.93
C PRO A 45 14.76 -0.54 -14.03
N GLU A 46 14.51 -0.57 -12.72
CA GLU A 46 15.10 -1.53 -11.77
C GLU A 46 14.28 -2.81 -11.56
N MET A 47 13.05 -2.88 -12.10
CA MET A 47 12.20 -4.06 -11.93
C MET A 47 12.84 -5.31 -12.54
N TYR A 48 12.68 -6.44 -11.84
CA TYR A 48 13.24 -7.75 -12.19
C TYR A 48 14.78 -7.85 -12.29
N LYS A 49 15.54 -6.82 -11.87
CA LYS A 49 17.03 -6.86 -11.86
C LYS A 49 17.66 -7.50 -10.62
N GLU A 50 16.88 -7.69 -9.56
CA GLU A 50 17.33 -8.30 -8.31
C GLU A 50 16.50 -9.56 -8.04
N ASN A 51 17.11 -10.58 -7.43
CA ASN A 51 16.36 -11.71 -6.90
C ASN A 51 15.50 -11.26 -5.72
N LEU A 52 14.18 -11.53 -5.78
CA LEU A 52 13.23 -11.20 -4.73
C LEU A 52 13.20 -12.23 -3.59
N ALA A 53 13.61 -13.48 -3.84
CA ALA A 53 13.49 -14.56 -2.87
C ALA A 53 14.28 -14.28 -1.59
N GLY A 54 13.64 -14.48 -0.43
CA GLY A 54 14.24 -14.21 0.89
C GLY A 54 14.21 -12.74 1.32
N THR A 55 13.56 -11.84 0.58
CA THR A 55 13.44 -10.41 0.92
C THR A 55 12.29 -10.09 1.90
N VAL A 56 11.77 -11.10 2.58
CA VAL A 56 10.80 -11.01 3.68
C VAL A 56 11.33 -11.84 4.83
N ASP A 57 11.53 -11.22 6.00
CA ASP A 57 11.98 -11.98 7.18
C ASP A 57 10.93 -13.02 7.57
N ALA A 58 11.36 -14.29 7.68
CA ALA A 58 10.53 -15.41 8.10
C ALA A 58 9.76 -15.07 9.39
N TYR A 59 8.48 -15.44 9.43
CA TYR A 59 7.55 -15.13 10.52
C TYR A 59 6.37 -16.10 10.44
N ASP A 60 5.74 -16.43 11.56
CA ASP A 60 4.84 -17.58 11.67
C ASP A 60 3.35 -17.19 11.67
N ARG A 61 3.04 -15.94 12.07
CA ARG A 61 1.66 -15.44 12.20
C ARG A 61 1.53 -14.01 11.65
N HIS A 62 0.54 -13.75 10.80
CA HIS A 62 0.17 -12.39 10.37
C HIS A 62 -1.13 -11.97 11.05
N VAL A 63 -1.11 -10.81 11.71
CA VAL A 63 -2.31 -10.15 12.23
C VAL A 63 -2.57 -8.88 11.42
N PHE A 64 -3.78 -8.72 10.89
CA PHE A 64 -4.21 -7.49 10.24
C PHE A 64 -5.27 -6.79 11.09
N LEU A 65 -5.07 -5.51 11.37
CA LEU A 65 -6.10 -4.62 11.92
C LEU A 65 -6.85 -3.98 10.74
N CYS A 66 -8.15 -4.17 10.65
CA CYS A 66 -9.03 -3.47 9.71
C CYS A 66 -9.32 -2.05 10.23
N TYR A 67 -8.92 -1.01 9.48
CA TYR A 67 -9.07 0.37 9.93
C TYR A 67 -9.04 1.39 8.79
N LYS A 68 -10.17 2.09 8.58
CA LYS A 68 -10.44 3.15 7.59
C LYS A 68 -10.15 2.76 6.14
N ASN A 69 -10.51 3.64 5.21
CA ASN A 69 -10.10 3.55 3.81
C ASN A 69 -8.59 3.86 3.66
N HIS A 70 -7.89 3.13 2.78
CA HIS A 70 -6.43 3.27 2.62
C HIS A 70 -5.99 4.66 2.13
N SER A 71 -6.89 5.40 1.47
CA SER A 71 -6.63 6.73 0.91
C SER A 71 -6.60 7.85 1.96
N VAL A 72 -7.11 7.62 3.18
CA VAL A 72 -7.11 8.62 4.26
C VAL A 72 -6.02 8.40 5.32
N TRP A 73 -5.22 7.33 5.21
CA TRP A 73 -4.17 7.04 6.18
C TRP A 73 -3.02 8.06 6.12
N PRO A 74 -2.56 8.59 7.27
CA PRO A 74 -1.37 9.43 7.31
C PRO A 74 -0.10 8.58 7.13
N PRO A 75 1.05 9.19 6.73
CA PRO A 75 2.27 8.47 6.41
C PRO A 75 2.79 7.54 7.51
N ARG A 76 2.41 7.77 8.78
CA ARG A 76 2.70 6.93 9.94
C ARG A 76 1.45 6.70 10.79
N ILE A 77 0.50 5.94 10.26
CA ILE A 77 -0.71 5.54 10.99
C ILE A 77 -0.40 4.87 12.34
N GLU A 78 0.73 4.15 12.41
CA GLU A 78 1.27 3.52 13.63
C GLU A 78 1.67 4.52 14.74
N ALA A 79 1.71 5.82 14.43
CA ALA A 79 2.14 6.90 15.32
C ALA A 79 1.29 8.18 15.16
N SER A 80 0.05 8.06 14.67
CA SER A 80 -0.85 9.19 14.45
C SER A 80 -1.71 9.47 15.68
N GLU A 81 -1.77 10.74 16.09
CA GLU A 81 -2.69 11.19 17.15
C GLU A 81 -4.16 11.22 16.69
N ALA A 82 -4.42 11.23 15.38
CA ALA A 82 -5.75 11.19 14.77
C ALA A 82 -6.25 9.76 14.46
N ASP A 83 -5.39 8.75 14.67
CA ASP A 83 -5.69 7.33 14.45
C ASP A 83 -5.33 6.52 15.70
N PRO A 84 -6.01 6.79 16.83
CA PRO A 84 -5.56 6.36 18.15
C PRO A 84 -5.64 4.84 18.36
N LEU A 85 -6.56 4.12 17.69
CA LEU A 85 -6.62 2.65 17.73
C LEU A 85 -5.37 1.99 17.10
N PRO A 86 -4.98 2.24 15.83
CA PRO A 86 -3.71 1.79 15.28
C PRO A 86 -2.49 2.19 16.14
N LYS A 87 -2.48 3.42 16.68
CA LYS A 87 -1.43 3.88 17.59
C LYS A 87 -1.39 3.07 18.90
N ARG A 88 -2.54 2.74 19.50
CA ARG A 88 -2.63 1.90 20.72
C ARG A 88 -2.13 0.49 20.43
N VAL A 89 -2.58 -0.14 19.35
CA VAL A 89 -2.12 -1.45 18.90
C VAL A 89 -0.61 -1.48 18.66
N ALA A 90 -0.06 -0.47 17.97
CA ALA A 90 1.38 -0.35 17.75
C ALA A 90 2.17 -0.14 19.05
N SER A 91 1.62 0.61 20.01
CA SER A 91 2.24 0.84 21.32
C SER A 91 2.28 -0.43 22.18
N VAL A 92 1.15 -1.13 22.32
CA VAL A 92 1.04 -2.39 23.08
C VAL A 92 1.93 -3.46 22.44
N TRP A 93 1.92 -3.60 21.10
CA TRP A 93 2.84 -4.50 20.40
C TRP A 93 4.31 -4.15 20.64
N LYS A 94 4.70 -2.87 20.58
CA LYS A 94 6.08 -2.45 20.84
C LYS A 94 6.55 -2.81 22.25
N ALA A 95 5.66 -2.72 23.24
CA ALA A 95 5.94 -3.11 24.63
C ALA A 95 6.01 -4.64 24.81
N ARG A 96 5.07 -5.38 24.21
CA ARG A 96 4.77 -6.78 24.53
C ARG A 96 5.26 -7.82 23.52
N LYS A 97 5.83 -7.43 22.38
CA LYS A 97 6.37 -8.33 21.35
C LYS A 97 7.38 -9.39 21.85
N ASN A 98 7.97 -9.20 23.02
CA ASN A 98 8.90 -10.14 23.64
C ASN A 98 8.17 -11.23 24.46
N ASP A 99 6.92 -10.97 24.88
CA ASP A 99 6.05 -11.91 25.59
C ASP A 99 5.47 -12.97 24.64
N VAL A 100 5.53 -12.70 23.33
CA VAL A 100 4.81 -13.42 22.28
C VAL A 100 5.70 -14.51 21.68
N ALA A 101 5.42 -15.76 22.04
CA ALA A 101 6.21 -16.93 21.62
C ALA A 101 6.23 -17.20 20.10
N VAL A 102 5.22 -16.73 19.35
CA VAL A 102 5.05 -16.95 17.90
C VAL A 102 5.49 -15.71 17.14
N LYS A 103 6.42 -15.83 16.18
CA LYS A 103 7.00 -14.65 15.50
C LYS A 103 5.94 -13.96 14.62
N THR A 104 5.32 -12.94 15.19
CA THR A 104 4.12 -12.30 14.63
C THR A 104 4.48 -11.02 13.87
N LYS A 105 3.88 -10.80 12.70
CA LYS A 105 3.84 -9.49 12.02
C LYS A 105 2.45 -8.88 12.19
N ILE A 106 2.40 -7.57 12.48
CA ILE A 106 1.14 -6.80 12.53
C ILE A 106 1.16 -5.78 11.39
N THR A 107 0.07 -5.76 10.61
CA THR A 107 -0.17 -4.84 9.49
C THR A 107 -1.54 -4.19 9.68
N VAL A 108 -1.78 -3.03 9.03
CA VAL A 108 -3.13 -2.46 8.93
C VAL A 108 -3.66 -2.79 7.54
N CYS A 109 -4.89 -3.30 7.45
CA CYS A 109 -5.63 -3.37 6.20
C CYS A 109 -6.84 -2.42 6.24
N GLU A 110 -7.36 -2.14 5.07
CA GLU A 110 -8.54 -1.32 4.90
C GLU A 110 -9.78 -1.98 5.50
N ALA A 111 -10.59 -1.18 6.20
CA ALA A 111 -11.97 -1.54 6.50
C ALA A 111 -12.79 -1.36 5.22
N ARG A 112 -13.36 -2.45 4.72
CA ARG A 112 -14.05 -2.55 3.44
C ARG A 112 -15.30 -3.41 3.56
N GLU A 113 -16.47 -2.77 3.51
CA GLU A 113 -17.75 -3.47 3.66
C GLU A 113 -17.98 -4.52 2.56
N GLU A 114 -17.57 -4.26 1.31
CA GLU A 114 -17.72 -5.26 0.23
C GLU A 114 -16.80 -6.47 0.37
N ALA A 115 -15.76 -6.39 1.21
CA ALA A 115 -14.92 -7.53 1.60
C ALA A 115 -15.35 -8.14 2.94
N GLY A 116 -16.41 -7.62 3.57
CA GLY A 116 -16.93 -8.07 4.86
C GLY A 116 -16.07 -7.66 6.06
N PHE A 117 -15.30 -6.56 5.97
CA PHE A 117 -14.39 -6.08 7.02
C PHE A 117 -14.77 -4.69 7.53
N ALA A 118 -15.00 -4.55 8.84
CA ALA A 118 -15.37 -3.29 9.51
C ALA A 118 -14.18 -2.64 10.24
N ASP A 119 -14.33 -1.38 10.66
CA ASP A 119 -13.37 -0.72 11.55
C ASP A 119 -13.25 -1.49 12.88
N GLY A 120 -12.02 -1.82 13.26
CA GLY A 120 -11.74 -2.61 14.47
C GLY A 120 -11.88 -4.13 14.28
N ASP A 121 -12.20 -4.63 13.09
CA ASP A 121 -12.02 -6.08 12.83
C ASP A 121 -10.52 -6.45 12.89
N VAL A 122 -10.22 -7.67 13.33
CA VAL A 122 -8.86 -8.20 13.41
C VAL A 122 -8.79 -9.58 12.76
N LEU A 123 -7.97 -9.71 11.72
CA LEU A 123 -7.76 -10.93 10.93
C LEU A 123 -6.48 -11.62 11.37
N ILE A 124 -6.51 -12.94 11.56
CA ILE A 124 -5.36 -13.74 12.01
C ILE A 124 -5.10 -14.89 11.05
N PHE A 125 -3.88 -14.94 10.51
CA PHE A 125 -3.36 -16.00 9.63
C PHE A 125 -2.12 -16.63 10.31
N PRO A 126 -1.92 -17.97 10.26
CA PRO A 126 -2.62 -18.94 9.41
C PRO A 126 -4.00 -19.39 9.92
N ASP A 127 -4.43 -18.95 11.09
CA ASP A 127 -5.60 -19.51 11.80
C ASP A 127 -6.95 -19.29 11.09
N MET A 128 -7.02 -18.38 10.11
CA MET A 128 -8.24 -17.98 9.38
C MET A 128 -9.36 -17.50 10.30
N ILE A 129 -8.99 -16.76 11.35
CA ILE A 129 -9.93 -16.19 12.31
C ILE A 129 -10.11 -14.70 12.04
N LYS A 130 -11.35 -14.22 12.13
CA LYS A 130 -11.66 -12.81 12.32
C LYS A 130 -12.37 -12.60 13.66
N TYR A 131 -11.81 -11.72 14.49
CA TYR A 131 -12.53 -11.10 15.61
C TYR A 131 -13.09 -9.74 15.15
N LYS A 132 -14.23 -9.32 15.69
CA LYS A 132 -14.81 -7.98 15.46
C LYS A 132 -14.59 -7.05 16.65
N GLY A 133 -14.63 -5.73 16.45
CA GLY A 133 -14.81 -4.76 17.55
C GLY A 133 -13.60 -4.56 18.48
N LEU A 134 -12.38 -4.57 17.95
CA LEU A 134 -11.22 -4.05 18.66
C LEU A 134 -11.32 -2.52 18.80
N GLU A 135 -11.26 -2.05 20.04
CA GLU A 135 -11.34 -0.64 20.43
C GLU A 135 -10.13 -0.29 21.31
N GLU A 136 -9.78 0.99 21.42
CA GLU A 136 -8.70 1.47 22.31
C GLU A 136 -8.85 0.99 23.76
N SER A 137 -10.09 0.81 24.19
CA SER A 137 -10.53 0.36 25.52
C SER A 137 -10.14 -1.09 25.81
N ASN A 138 -10.06 -1.94 24.79
CA ASN A 138 -10.00 -3.40 24.91
C ASN A 138 -8.74 -4.05 24.29
N VAL A 139 -7.86 -3.25 23.66
CA VAL A 139 -6.60 -3.72 23.04
C VAL A 139 -5.76 -4.58 23.99
N ASP A 140 -5.53 -4.15 25.22
CA ASP A 140 -4.63 -4.88 26.13
C ASP A 140 -5.18 -6.28 26.48
N GLY A 141 -6.49 -6.41 26.68
CA GLY A 141 -7.15 -7.71 26.89
C GLY A 141 -7.12 -8.61 25.64
N PHE A 142 -7.26 -8.04 24.44
CA PHE A 142 -7.04 -8.79 23.19
C PHE A 142 -5.59 -9.28 23.06
N PHE A 143 -4.62 -8.46 23.45
CA PHE A 143 -3.21 -8.82 23.44
C PHE A 143 -2.90 -9.90 24.49
N ASP A 144 -3.46 -9.81 25.69
CA ASP A 144 -3.35 -10.84 26.72
C ASP A 144 -3.92 -12.18 26.23
N ASP A 145 -5.21 -12.22 25.89
CA ASP A 145 -5.90 -13.45 25.52
C ASP A 145 -5.34 -14.06 24.22
N VAL A 146 -5.39 -13.31 23.13
CA VAL A 146 -5.22 -13.86 21.78
C VAL A 146 -3.77 -13.80 21.30
N ILE A 147 -3.09 -12.66 21.49
CA ILE A 147 -1.75 -12.46 20.93
C ILE A 147 -0.67 -13.15 21.77
N VAL A 148 -0.73 -13.01 23.10
CA VAL A 148 0.25 -13.59 24.04
C VAL A 148 -0.14 -15.01 24.45
N ASN A 149 -1.37 -15.22 24.96
CA ASN A 149 -1.77 -16.53 25.49
C ASN A 149 -2.35 -17.52 24.46
N GLY A 150 -2.69 -17.08 23.24
CA GLY A 150 -3.26 -17.95 22.19
C GLY A 150 -4.67 -18.50 22.50
N LYS A 151 -5.43 -17.82 23.38
CA LYS A 151 -6.79 -18.18 23.81
C LYS A 151 -7.85 -17.50 22.94
N GLU A 152 -9.11 -17.86 23.17
CA GLU A 152 -10.23 -17.05 22.70
C GLU A 152 -10.33 -15.76 23.53
N TRP A 153 -10.83 -14.69 22.90
CA TRP A 153 -10.91 -13.38 23.53
C TRP A 153 -12.08 -13.30 24.51
N ASN A 154 -11.79 -13.16 25.80
CA ASN A 154 -12.79 -13.17 26.86
C ASN A 154 -13.50 -11.81 27.03
N SER A 155 -12.87 -10.72 26.58
CA SER A 155 -13.33 -9.34 26.84
C SER A 155 -14.13 -8.70 25.71
N GLY A 156 -14.32 -9.36 24.57
CA GLY A 156 -15.12 -8.82 23.47
C GLY A 156 -15.01 -9.59 22.16
N GLY A 157 -15.76 -9.09 21.16
CA GLY A 157 -15.63 -9.46 19.76
C GLY A 157 -16.29 -10.77 19.31
N GLU A 158 -17.15 -10.68 18.30
CA GLU A 158 -17.67 -11.86 17.60
C GLU A 158 -16.51 -12.56 16.85
N LYS A 159 -16.27 -13.83 17.19
CA LYS A 159 -15.30 -14.69 16.50
C LYS A 159 -15.95 -15.36 15.30
N SER A 160 -15.32 -15.24 14.13
CA SER A 160 -15.80 -15.77 12.86
C SER A 160 -14.65 -16.44 12.07
N VAL A 161 -14.98 -17.39 11.20
CA VAL A 161 -14.01 -18.12 10.36
C VAL A 161 -13.96 -17.50 8.97
N LEU A 162 -12.76 -17.09 8.56
CA LEU A 162 -12.45 -16.61 7.21
C LEU A 162 -12.49 -17.77 6.20
N ARG A 163 -12.93 -17.49 4.97
CA ARG A 163 -13.15 -18.49 3.92
C ARG A 163 -12.56 -18.03 2.60
N GLY A 164 -12.09 -19.00 1.82
CA GLY A 164 -11.51 -18.73 0.51
C GLY A 164 -10.07 -18.22 0.61
N SER A 165 -9.70 -17.29 -0.28
CA SER A 165 -8.38 -16.67 -0.34
C SER A 165 -8.45 -15.16 -0.05
N HIS A 166 -7.42 -14.64 0.61
CA HIS A 166 -7.34 -13.23 1.00
C HIS A 166 -6.10 -12.60 0.38
N ILE A 167 -6.31 -11.61 -0.50
CA ILE A 167 -5.27 -10.87 -1.20
C ILE A 167 -5.15 -9.48 -0.59
N PHE A 168 -3.99 -9.16 -0.03
CA PHE A 168 -3.66 -7.85 0.53
C PHE A 168 -2.68 -7.11 -0.39
N VAL A 169 -3.08 -5.96 -0.92
CA VAL A 169 -2.28 -5.14 -1.84
C VAL A 169 -1.80 -3.88 -1.14
N CYS A 170 -0.49 -3.64 -1.12
CA CYS A 170 0.07 -2.47 -0.44
C CYS A 170 -0.21 -1.17 -1.22
N ALA A 171 -1.18 -0.38 -0.74
CA ALA A 171 -1.69 0.84 -1.40
C ALA A 171 -1.48 2.12 -0.58
N HIS A 172 -0.54 2.11 0.37
CA HIS A 172 -0.30 3.19 1.33
C HIS A 172 0.46 4.39 0.74
N GLY A 173 -0.17 5.12 -0.18
CA GLY A 173 0.46 6.19 -0.96
C GLY A 173 1.05 7.36 -0.18
N SER A 174 0.54 7.65 1.02
CA SER A 174 1.08 8.69 1.90
C SER A 174 2.42 8.29 2.54
N ARG A 175 2.69 6.99 2.71
CA ARG A 175 3.97 6.45 3.22
C ARG A 175 4.95 6.11 2.11
N ASP A 176 4.47 5.63 0.97
CA ASP A 176 5.27 5.30 -0.20
C ASP A 176 4.50 5.60 -1.49
N VAL A 177 4.98 6.59 -2.25
CA VAL A 177 4.42 7.00 -3.54
C VAL A 177 4.30 5.84 -4.54
N ARG A 178 5.22 4.88 -4.52
CA ARG A 178 5.20 3.72 -5.43
C ARG A 178 4.06 2.76 -5.10
N CYS A 179 3.78 2.59 -3.81
CA CYS A 179 2.59 1.86 -3.36
C CYS A 179 1.31 2.66 -3.65
N GLY A 180 1.36 4.00 -3.59
CA GLY A 180 0.25 4.87 -3.98
C GLY A 180 -0.10 4.84 -5.47
N VAL A 181 0.88 4.64 -6.36
CA VAL A 181 0.67 4.51 -7.80
C VAL A 181 0.31 3.06 -8.18
N CYS A 182 1.10 2.08 -7.77
CA CYS A 182 0.87 0.67 -8.16
C CYS A 182 -0.32 0.02 -7.44
N GLY A 183 -0.57 0.35 -6.18
CA GLY A 183 -1.54 -0.33 -5.32
C GLY A 183 -2.98 -0.26 -5.86
N PRO A 184 -3.54 0.94 -6.11
CA PRO A 184 -4.89 1.09 -6.67
C PRO A 184 -5.09 0.36 -8.00
N VAL A 185 -4.13 0.45 -8.92
CA VAL A 185 -4.24 -0.21 -10.24
C VAL A 185 -4.26 -1.74 -10.10
N LEU A 186 -3.49 -2.31 -9.17
CA LEU A 186 -3.55 -3.74 -8.86
C LEU A 186 -4.86 -4.12 -8.15
N LEU A 187 -5.36 -3.31 -7.22
CA LEU A 187 -6.66 -3.52 -6.58
C LEU A 187 -7.77 -3.57 -7.62
N ASP A 188 -7.86 -2.59 -8.51
CA ASP A 188 -8.86 -2.53 -9.57
C ASP A 188 -8.77 -3.75 -10.50
N LYS A 189 -7.57 -4.07 -11.01
CA LYS A 189 -7.38 -5.20 -11.94
C LYS A 189 -7.68 -6.55 -11.27
N LEU A 190 -7.35 -6.74 -9.99
CA LEU A 190 -7.71 -7.93 -9.23
C LEU A 190 -9.22 -8.05 -9.05
N ASN A 191 -9.91 -6.97 -8.64
CA ASN A 191 -11.36 -6.98 -8.45
C ASN A 191 -12.12 -7.20 -9.79
N GLU A 192 -11.63 -6.62 -10.89
CA GLU A 192 -12.16 -6.86 -12.25
C GLU A 192 -12.00 -8.33 -12.65
N GLU A 193 -10.79 -8.88 -12.59
CA GLU A 193 -10.50 -10.26 -13.03
C GLU A 193 -11.26 -11.29 -12.20
N ILE A 194 -11.36 -11.10 -10.88
CA ILE A 194 -12.16 -11.93 -9.96
C ILE A 194 -13.66 -11.82 -10.27
N GLN A 195 -14.16 -10.64 -10.67
CA GLN A 195 -15.55 -10.45 -11.09
C GLN A 195 -15.83 -11.18 -12.41
N LEU A 196 -14.98 -11.02 -13.42
CA LEU A 196 -15.12 -11.67 -14.73
C LEU A 196 -15.13 -13.21 -14.62
N ARG A 197 -14.40 -13.76 -13.64
CA ARG A 197 -14.32 -15.20 -13.36
C ARG A 197 -15.38 -15.73 -12.40
N GLY A 198 -16.23 -14.86 -11.84
CA GLY A 198 -17.26 -15.26 -10.85
C GLY A 198 -16.70 -15.70 -9.50
N LEU A 199 -15.50 -15.25 -9.11
CA LEU A 199 -14.77 -15.73 -7.92
C LEU A 199 -14.96 -14.85 -6.67
N LYS A 200 -15.88 -13.88 -6.68
CA LYS A 200 -16.06 -12.90 -5.58
C LYS A 200 -16.31 -13.56 -4.22
N ASP A 201 -17.14 -14.60 -4.17
CA ASP A 201 -17.47 -15.31 -2.93
C ASP A 201 -16.34 -16.23 -2.42
N GLN A 202 -15.22 -16.30 -3.16
CA GLN A 202 -14.07 -17.17 -2.90
C GLN A 202 -12.75 -16.41 -2.72
N ILE A 203 -12.66 -15.15 -3.17
CA ILE A 203 -11.42 -14.35 -3.13
C ILE A 203 -11.72 -12.91 -2.74
N SER A 204 -11.31 -12.50 -1.53
CA SER A 204 -11.40 -11.11 -1.08
C SER A 204 -10.13 -10.33 -1.43
N VAL A 205 -10.27 -9.07 -1.89
CA VAL A 205 -9.14 -8.19 -2.19
C VAL A 205 -9.24 -6.90 -1.38
N VAL A 206 -8.18 -6.59 -0.62
CA VAL A 206 -8.16 -5.50 0.36
C VAL A 206 -6.86 -4.70 0.26
N ALA A 207 -6.92 -3.39 0.42
CA ALA A 207 -5.72 -2.56 0.55
C ALA A 207 -5.02 -2.80 1.91
N CYS A 208 -3.68 -2.75 1.95
CA CYS A 208 -2.90 -2.80 3.18
C CYS A 208 -1.87 -1.68 3.28
N SER A 209 -1.43 -1.43 4.52
CA SER A 209 -0.43 -0.42 4.86
C SER A 209 0.97 -0.82 4.36
N HIS A 210 2.00 -0.01 4.63
CA HIS A 210 3.30 -0.21 3.96
C HIS A 210 4.07 -1.39 4.57
N VAL A 211 3.97 -2.56 3.93
CA VAL A 211 4.58 -3.83 4.37
C VAL A 211 6.10 -3.94 4.14
N GLY A 212 6.76 -2.86 3.70
CA GLY A 212 8.19 -2.81 3.45
C GLY A 212 8.60 -3.32 2.06
N GLY A 213 9.76 -2.84 1.60
CA GLY A 213 10.23 -3.11 0.23
C GLY A 213 9.63 -2.15 -0.80
N HIS A 214 9.76 -0.83 -0.59
CA HIS A 214 9.37 0.21 -1.56
C HIS A 214 10.05 0.02 -2.93
N LYS A 215 11.28 -0.52 -2.96
CA LYS A 215 11.95 -0.87 -4.22
C LYS A 215 11.24 -1.98 -5.00
N TYR A 216 10.44 -2.82 -4.33
CA TYR A 216 9.68 -3.94 -4.91
C TYR A 216 8.18 -3.64 -5.12
N ALA A 217 7.78 -2.36 -5.11
CA ALA A 217 6.38 -1.94 -5.18
C ALA A 217 5.60 -2.53 -6.38
N GLY A 218 4.29 -2.68 -6.20
CA GLY A 218 3.60 -3.89 -6.68
C GLY A 218 3.74 -5.02 -5.66
N ASN A 219 3.63 -4.68 -4.36
CA ASN A 219 3.73 -5.62 -3.24
C ASN A 219 2.35 -6.21 -2.93
N VAL A 220 2.25 -7.54 -2.99
CA VAL A 220 1.00 -8.29 -2.77
C VAL A 220 1.26 -9.45 -1.82
N ILE A 221 0.35 -9.70 -0.87
CA ILE A 221 0.39 -10.86 0.02
C ILE A 221 -0.87 -11.70 -0.25
N ILE A 222 -0.70 -12.99 -0.50
CA ILE A 222 -1.81 -13.93 -0.74
C ILE A 222 -1.82 -14.97 0.37
N PHE A 223 -2.93 -15.02 1.11
CA PHE A 223 -3.25 -16.13 2.01
C PHE A 223 -4.28 -17.03 1.34
N CYS A 224 -3.94 -18.30 1.16
CA CYS A 224 -4.86 -19.30 0.58
C CYS A 224 -4.58 -20.70 1.17
N PRO A 225 -5.60 -21.57 1.27
CA PRO A 225 -5.39 -22.99 1.52
C PRO A 225 -4.53 -23.61 0.42
N GLY A 226 -3.45 -24.31 0.82
CA GLY A 226 -2.67 -25.15 -0.07
C GLY A 226 -3.34 -26.51 -0.33
N PRO A 227 -2.78 -27.34 -1.23
CA PRO A 227 -3.33 -28.65 -1.57
C PRO A 227 -3.41 -29.64 -0.40
N ASP A 228 -2.67 -29.43 0.68
CA ASP A 228 -2.70 -30.21 1.92
C ASP A 228 -3.64 -29.62 3.00
N GLY A 229 -4.42 -28.60 2.64
CA GLY A 229 -5.32 -27.87 3.53
C GLY A 229 -4.65 -26.86 4.46
N LYS A 230 -3.31 -26.77 4.51
CA LYS A 230 -2.62 -25.77 5.34
C LYS A 230 -2.69 -24.40 4.68
N ILE A 231 -2.82 -23.35 5.48
CA ILE A 231 -2.88 -21.98 4.97
C ILE A 231 -1.46 -21.50 4.65
N THR A 232 -1.22 -21.23 3.37
CA THR A 232 -0.01 -20.56 2.90
C THR A 232 -0.16 -19.04 3.04
N GLY A 233 0.95 -18.31 3.12
CA GLY A 233 0.97 -16.84 3.18
C GLY A 233 2.11 -16.31 2.33
N ASN A 234 1.93 -16.29 1.01
CA ASN A 234 2.97 -15.96 0.04
C ASN A 234 3.06 -14.45 -0.23
N TRP A 235 4.27 -13.93 -0.31
CA TRP A 235 4.57 -12.53 -0.59
C TRP A 235 5.13 -12.39 -2.00
N TYR A 236 4.67 -11.36 -2.70
CA TYR A 236 5.12 -11.00 -4.04
C TYR A 236 5.53 -9.53 -4.10
N GLY A 237 6.48 -9.23 -4.96
CA GLY A 237 6.91 -7.89 -5.36
C GLY A 237 6.99 -7.79 -6.87
N TYR A 238 7.09 -6.57 -7.40
CA TYR A 238 7.07 -6.31 -8.85
C TYR A 238 5.83 -6.88 -9.59
N VAL A 239 4.72 -7.12 -8.87
CA VAL A 239 3.45 -7.55 -9.50
C VAL A 239 2.93 -6.44 -10.39
N THR A 240 2.58 -6.79 -11.63
CA THR A 240 1.94 -5.89 -12.62
C THR A 240 0.49 -6.33 -12.89
N PRO A 241 -0.34 -5.50 -13.56
CA PRO A 241 -1.67 -5.91 -14.03
C PRO A 241 -1.65 -7.18 -14.90
N ASP A 242 -0.58 -7.39 -15.68
CA ASP A 242 -0.42 -8.57 -16.56
C ASP A 242 -0.10 -9.85 -15.78
N ASP A 243 0.42 -9.74 -14.55
CA ASP A 243 0.66 -10.88 -13.65
C ASP A 243 -0.61 -11.36 -12.92
N VAL A 244 -1.68 -10.55 -12.90
CA VAL A 244 -2.91 -10.85 -12.15
C VAL A 244 -3.56 -12.18 -12.56
N PRO A 245 -3.76 -12.49 -13.86
CA PRO A 245 -4.24 -13.81 -14.27
C PRO A 245 -3.40 -14.94 -13.71
N ALA A 246 -2.06 -14.84 -13.76
CA ALA A 246 -1.16 -15.87 -13.24
C ALA A 246 -1.27 -16.05 -11.72
N LEU A 247 -1.48 -14.98 -10.94
CA LEU A 247 -1.72 -15.08 -9.50
C LEU A 247 -3.00 -15.86 -9.17
N LEU A 248 -4.05 -15.71 -9.98
CA LEU A 248 -5.29 -16.50 -9.84
C LEU A 248 -5.08 -17.95 -10.32
N ASP A 249 -4.58 -18.12 -11.55
CA ASP A 249 -4.50 -19.42 -12.25
C ASP A 249 -3.38 -20.35 -11.77
N ARG A 250 -2.34 -19.81 -11.12
CA ARG A 250 -1.19 -20.57 -10.61
C ARG A 250 -1.20 -20.59 -9.09
N GLN A 251 -1.02 -19.44 -8.43
CA GLN A 251 -0.86 -19.41 -6.98
C GLN A 251 -2.15 -19.79 -6.24
N ILE A 252 -3.31 -19.24 -6.62
CA ILE A 252 -4.57 -19.52 -5.90
C ILE A 252 -5.19 -20.84 -6.36
N ALA A 253 -5.35 -21.06 -7.68
CA ALA A 253 -6.05 -22.23 -8.19
C ALA A 253 -5.26 -23.55 -8.08
N LYS A 254 -3.93 -23.51 -7.92
CA LYS A 254 -3.07 -24.70 -7.90
C LYS A 254 -2.01 -24.74 -6.79
N GLY A 255 -1.76 -23.64 -6.08
CA GLY A 255 -0.63 -23.51 -5.14
C GLY A 255 0.74 -23.35 -5.82
N GLU A 256 0.80 -23.05 -7.12
CA GLU A 256 2.05 -22.85 -7.86
C GLU A 256 2.67 -21.46 -7.57
N VAL A 257 3.80 -21.43 -6.86
CA VAL A 257 4.53 -20.19 -6.53
C VAL A 257 5.20 -19.58 -7.77
N ILE A 258 4.83 -18.33 -8.09
CA ILE A 258 5.41 -17.55 -9.20
C ILE A 258 6.79 -17.00 -8.80
N GLN A 259 7.84 -17.81 -8.99
CA GLN A 259 9.21 -17.52 -8.52
C GLN A 259 9.75 -16.14 -8.93
N LYS A 260 9.51 -15.68 -10.18
CA LYS A 260 9.99 -14.36 -10.66
C LYS A 260 9.47 -13.16 -9.84
N LEU A 261 8.36 -13.32 -9.12
CA LEU A 261 7.72 -12.30 -8.28
C LEU A 261 7.88 -12.58 -6.78
N TRP A 262 8.28 -13.79 -6.39
CA TRP A 262 8.15 -14.29 -5.02
C TRP A 262 9.21 -13.71 -4.10
N ARG A 263 8.76 -13.14 -2.97
CA ARG A 263 9.63 -12.53 -1.94
C ARG A 263 9.91 -13.43 -0.74
N GLY A 264 9.00 -14.37 -0.45
CA GLY A 264 9.04 -15.21 0.74
C GLY A 264 7.65 -15.70 1.14
N GLN A 265 7.59 -16.53 2.18
CA GLN A 265 6.35 -17.11 2.70
C GLN A 265 6.30 -17.01 4.23
N MET A 266 5.09 -16.94 4.78
CA MET A 266 4.80 -17.15 6.19
C MET A 266 5.01 -18.62 6.61
N GLY A 267 5.51 -18.83 7.82
CA GLY A 267 5.87 -20.12 8.39
C GLY A 267 7.37 -20.41 8.30
N PRO A 268 7.79 -21.67 8.55
CA PRO A 268 9.17 -22.08 8.43
C PRO A 268 9.67 -21.97 6.97
N PRO A 269 10.98 -21.74 6.74
CA PRO A 269 11.54 -21.71 5.39
C PRO A 269 11.26 -23.02 4.64
N VAL A 270 10.53 -22.93 3.54
CA VAL A 270 10.31 -24.06 2.63
C VAL A 270 11.66 -24.40 1.98
N ALA A 271 12.07 -25.66 2.05
CA ALA A 271 13.26 -26.13 1.35
C ALA A 271 13.13 -25.88 -0.17
N GLU A 272 14.22 -25.47 -0.82
CA GLU A 272 14.22 -24.96 -2.20
C GLU A 272 13.32 -25.78 -3.15
N ILE A 273 12.28 -25.14 -3.69
CA ILE A 273 11.39 -25.75 -4.69
C ILE A 273 12.16 -25.85 -6.02
N LYS A 274 12.91 -26.93 -6.17
CA LYS A 274 13.59 -27.29 -7.43
C LYS A 274 12.56 -27.81 -8.43
N VAL A 275 12.41 -27.13 -9.57
CA VAL A 275 12.22 -27.72 -10.92
C VAL A 275 12.14 -26.60 -11.97
N ALA A 276 12.66 -26.89 -13.18
CA ALA A 276 12.46 -26.20 -14.47
C ALA A 276 12.55 -24.66 -14.54
N ASP A 277 13.59 -24.18 -15.23
CA ASP A 277 13.62 -22.86 -15.86
C ASP A 277 12.89 -22.94 -17.21
N ASP A 278 11.78 -22.22 -17.37
CA ASP A 278 10.91 -22.25 -18.56
C ASP A 278 11.53 -21.57 -19.81
N HIS A 279 12.76 -21.05 -19.73
CA HIS A 279 13.44 -20.39 -20.86
C HIS A 279 14.40 -21.28 -21.67
N LYS A 280 13.89 -22.37 -22.26
CA LYS A 280 14.52 -22.95 -23.48
C LYS A 280 13.60 -23.84 -24.34
N LEU A 281 13.18 -23.31 -25.48
CA LEU A 281 12.78 -24.11 -26.65
C LEU A 281 13.96 -24.27 -27.60
N ALA A 282 14.21 -25.52 -28.01
CA ALA A 282 15.00 -25.97 -29.15
C ALA A 282 16.26 -25.17 -29.58
N ASN A 283 17.45 -25.71 -29.26
CA ASN A 283 18.12 -26.57 -30.25
C ASN A 283 19.17 -27.46 -29.58
N GLY A 284 19.42 -28.64 -30.14
CA GLY A 284 20.32 -29.63 -29.54
C GLY A 284 21.59 -29.87 -30.35
N ASN A 285 22.64 -30.34 -29.68
CA ASN A 285 23.38 -31.52 -30.14
C ASN A 285 24.04 -32.21 -28.94
N ASP A 286 24.24 -33.52 -29.06
CA ASP A 286 24.93 -34.31 -28.05
C ASP A 286 26.45 -34.20 -28.18
N ASN A 287 27.17 -34.27 -27.05
CA ASN A 287 28.47 -34.92 -26.87
C ASN A 287 28.98 -34.66 -25.45
N GLY A 288 28.93 -35.68 -24.59
CA GLY A 288 29.28 -35.55 -23.18
C GLY A 288 30.76 -35.79 -22.86
N LYS A 289 31.17 -35.35 -21.67
CA LYS A 289 32.22 -36.02 -20.89
C LYS A 289 32.02 -35.77 -19.40
N ALA A 290 32.09 -36.84 -18.62
CA ALA A 290 32.12 -36.75 -17.16
C ALA A 290 33.55 -36.57 -16.66
N SER A 291 33.74 -35.77 -15.62
CA SER A 291 34.93 -35.78 -14.78
C SER A 291 34.55 -35.45 -13.34
N LEU A 292 34.62 -36.46 -12.46
CA LEU A 292 34.69 -36.20 -11.03
C LEU A 292 36.05 -35.55 -10.72
N SER A 293 36.05 -34.56 -9.83
CA SER A 293 37.26 -34.15 -9.11
C SER A 293 36.87 -33.80 -7.67
N SER A 294 37.12 -34.72 -6.75
CA SER A 294 37.13 -34.41 -5.32
C SER A 294 38.40 -33.62 -4.99
N ASN A 295 38.31 -32.65 -4.09
CA ASN A 295 38.89 -32.79 -2.74
C ASN A 295 38.51 -31.62 -1.82
N GLU A 296 38.33 -31.99 -0.55
CA GLU A 296 38.83 -31.35 0.67
C GLU A 296 38.82 -29.80 0.74
N ASN A 297 37.99 -29.16 1.58
CA ASN A 297 37.94 -29.24 3.06
C ASN A 297 39.21 -28.71 3.75
N VAL A 298 39.18 -27.43 4.11
CA VAL A 298 40.11 -26.78 5.03
C VAL A 298 39.26 -26.00 6.05
N GLY A 299 39.43 -26.27 7.35
CA GLY A 299 38.81 -25.49 8.43
C GLY A 299 39.49 -24.12 8.62
N GLY A 300 39.03 -23.24 9.49
CA GLY A 300 37.97 -23.33 10.51
C GLY A 300 38.03 -22.06 11.38
N CYS A 301 37.26 -22.02 12.48
CA CYS A 301 36.97 -20.81 13.29
C CYS A 301 36.13 -19.76 12.52
N CYS A 302 35.33 -18.90 13.17
CA CYS A 302 35.25 -18.59 14.61
C CYS A 302 33.87 -18.90 15.23
N GLN A 303 33.86 -19.17 16.53
CA GLN A 303 32.67 -19.11 17.39
C GLN A 303 32.56 -17.71 18.01
N GLY A 304 31.36 -17.27 18.43
CA GLY A 304 31.22 -16.25 19.48
C GLY A 304 30.27 -15.07 19.22
N ALA A 305 29.11 -15.13 19.88
CA ALA A 305 28.32 -14.05 20.51
C ALA A 305 28.21 -12.62 19.90
N ASN A 306 26.95 -12.16 19.82
CA ASN A 306 26.49 -10.77 19.98
C ASN A 306 27.25 -9.64 19.26
N GLY A 307 26.80 -9.27 18.06
CA GLY A 307 27.23 -8.05 17.38
C GLY A 307 26.16 -7.45 16.47
N VAL A 308 25.38 -6.48 16.97
CA VAL A 308 24.61 -5.57 16.11
C VAL A 308 25.57 -4.50 15.61
N SER A 309 25.68 -4.32 14.29
CA SER A 309 26.43 -3.19 13.71
C SER A 309 25.76 -2.67 12.44
N CYS A 310 25.39 -1.40 12.46
CA CYS A 310 24.91 -0.67 11.29
C CYS A 310 26.11 -0.02 10.60
N CYS A 311 26.38 -0.37 9.34
CA CYS A 311 27.44 0.27 8.58
C CYS A 311 27.07 1.72 8.22
N GLN A 312 27.69 2.68 8.91
CA GLN A 312 27.69 4.09 8.51
C GLN A 312 29.15 4.55 8.44
N SER A 313 29.69 4.67 7.21
CA SER A 313 31.10 4.99 6.98
C SER A 313 31.39 6.47 7.24
N ALA A 314 32.40 6.75 8.05
CA ALA A 314 32.76 8.08 8.49
C ALA A 314 33.80 8.77 7.59
N SER A 315 33.85 10.10 7.67
CA SER A 315 35.08 10.87 7.45
C SER A 315 35.01 12.21 8.19
N PHE A 316 35.80 12.34 9.25
CA PHE A 316 36.18 13.60 9.89
C PHE A 316 37.70 13.61 9.99
N GLU A 317 38.32 14.78 9.87
CA GLU A 317 39.32 15.34 10.82
C GLU A 317 40.17 16.44 10.16
N GLN A 318 40.33 17.57 10.85
CA GLN A 318 41.64 18.04 11.31
C GLN A 318 41.53 19.25 12.26
N ASN A 319 41.84 19.00 13.54
CA ASN A 319 42.64 19.81 14.47
C ASN A 319 42.65 21.36 14.36
N LYS A 320 42.23 22.05 15.45
CA LYS A 320 43.19 22.58 16.47
C LYS A 320 42.51 23.24 17.70
N GLU A 321 43.35 23.53 18.70
CA GLU A 321 43.05 23.90 20.09
C GLU A 321 42.46 25.31 20.35
N ASN A 322 41.81 25.42 21.52
CA ASN A 322 41.81 26.52 22.52
C ASN A 322 41.90 27.99 22.05
N ASP A 323 40.97 28.83 22.53
CA ASP A 323 41.27 29.65 23.73
C ASP A 323 40.00 30.20 24.43
N ASN A 324 40.15 30.68 25.67
CA ASN A 324 39.08 31.24 26.51
C ASN A 324 38.99 32.78 26.43
N LYS A 325 37.77 33.34 26.31
CA LYS A 325 37.33 34.54 27.08
C LYS A 325 35.86 34.93 26.90
N SER A 326 35.31 35.49 27.98
CA SER A 326 34.03 36.20 28.06
C SER A 326 34.18 37.69 27.75
N ALA A 327 33.21 38.30 27.08
CA ALA A 327 32.89 39.74 27.21
C ALA A 327 31.44 40.02 26.80
N GLU A 328 30.83 41.03 27.41
CA GLU A 328 29.39 41.31 27.30
C GLU A 328 29.00 42.19 26.10
N ALA A 329 27.69 42.20 25.85
CA ALA A 329 26.95 42.95 24.86
C ALA A 329 27.33 44.43 24.66
N TYR A 330 27.09 44.94 23.44
CA TYR A 330 26.59 46.30 23.26
C TYR A 330 25.40 46.35 22.30
N LYS A 331 24.33 47.04 22.73
CA LYS A 331 23.12 47.30 21.92
C LYS A 331 23.33 48.53 21.04
N ARG A 332 22.72 48.54 19.85
CA ARG A 332 22.00 49.72 19.33
C ARG A 332 20.68 49.30 18.69
N GLN A 333 19.69 50.19 18.76
CA GLN A 333 18.28 49.90 18.47
C GLN A 333 17.86 50.43 17.09
N GLY A 334 16.98 49.68 16.42
CA GLY A 334 16.10 50.14 15.34
C GLY A 334 14.65 49.76 15.66
N ARG A 335 13.67 50.60 15.28
CA ARG A 335 12.28 50.59 15.80
C ARG A 335 11.32 50.94 14.64
N SER A 336 10.19 50.28 14.38
CA SER A 336 9.46 49.16 15.03
C SER A 336 8.71 48.35 13.91
N ASN A 337 7.73 47.43 14.09
CA ASN A 337 6.79 47.16 15.18
C ASN A 337 6.13 45.76 15.11
N THR A 338 5.15 45.53 15.99
CA THR A 338 4.07 44.50 15.96
C THR A 338 3.49 44.18 14.55
N SER A 339 2.96 43.00 14.21
CA SER A 339 2.27 41.98 15.04
C SER A 339 2.17 40.56 14.42
N CYS A 340 1.91 39.56 15.26
CA CYS A 340 1.03 38.38 15.07
C CYS A 340 0.78 37.73 13.67
N SER A 341 1.21 36.46 13.58
CA SER A 341 0.36 35.26 13.36
C SER A 341 0.09 34.65 11.95
N TRP A 342 0.02 33.31 11.97
CA TRP A 342 -0.51 32.31 11.01
C TRP A 342 0.16 32.09 9.62
N PRO A 343 0.11 30.85 9.08
CA PRO A 343 0.82 30.45 7.86
C PRO A 343 -0.03 30.55 6.58
N LEU A 344 0.63 30.41 5.42
CA LEU A 344 0.01 30.45 4.09
C LEU A 344 -0.88 29.22 3.83
N LEU A 345 -2.11 29.49 3.38
CA LEU A 345 -3.21 28.52 3.30
C LEU A 345 -3.12 27.57 2.08
N GLN A 346 -3.68 26.36 2.22
CA GLN A 346 -3.81 25.38 1.14
C GLN A 346 -4.73 25.87 0.00
N LYS A 347 -4.34 25.60 -1.25
CA LYS A 347 -5.22 25.75 -2.42
C LYS A 347 -6.17 24.55 -2.54
N ARG A 348 -7.35 24.58 -1.92
CA ARG A 348 -8.44 23.64 -2.31
C ARG A 348 -9.90 24.10 -2.15
N ASP A 349 -10.20 25.21 -1.47
CA ASP A 349 -11.61 25.61 -1.15
C ASP A 349 -12.36 26.41 -2.23
N ILE A 350 -11.75 26.65 -3.40
CA ILE A 350 -12.32 27.55 -4.44
C ILE A 350 -13.56 26.93 -5.15
N LEU A 351 -13.67 25.60 -5.17
CA LEU A 351 -14.74 24.88 -5.87
C LEU A 351 -16.03 24.69 -5.04
N THR A 352 -15.94 24.72 -3.71
CA THR A 352 -17.11 24.61 -2.82
C THR A 352 -17.76 25.98 -2.54
N ALA A 353 -16.94 27.03 -2.37
CA ALA A 353 -17.44 28.38 -2.09
C ALA A 353 -18.27 28.99 -3.25
N THR A 354 -17.95 28.63 -4.50
CA THR A 354 -18.61 29.16 -5.70
C THR A 354 -20.04 28.62 -5.88
N GLY A 355 -20.30 27.35 -5.52
CA GLY A 355 -21.65 26.76 -5.59
C GLY A 355 -22.65 27.40 -4.62
N ILE A 356 -22.21 27.67 -3.38
CA ILE A 356 -23.07 28.21 -2.31
C ILE A 356 -23.53 29.64 -2.64
N LEU A 357 -22.64 30.49 -3.17
CA LEU A 357 -22.98 31.85 -3.60
C LEU A 357 -23.99 31.86 -4.76
N GLY A 358 -23.88 30.93 -5.71
CA GLY A 358 -24.85 30.78 -6.81
C GLY A 358 -26.26 30.45 -6.33
N ALA A 359 -26.38 29.51 -5.38
CA ALA A 359 -27.67 29.11 -4.81
C ALA A 359 -28.36 30.27 -4.05
N LEU A 360 -27.60 31.01 -3.22
CA LEU A 360 -28.14 32.15 -2.46
C LEU A 360 -28.59 33.29 -3.39
N ALA A 361 -27.86 33.55 -4.48
CA ALA A 361 -28.27 34.55 -5.48
C ALA A 361 -29.59 34.17 -6.18
N ALA A 362 -29.77 32.89 -6.55
CA ALA A 362 -31.01 32.40 -7.17
C ALA A 362 -32.22 32.55 -6.23
N VAL A 363 -32.08 32.18 -4.95
CA VAL A 363 -33.14 32.33 -3.94
C VAL A 363 -33.50 33.81 -3.72
N ALA A 364 -32.51 34.70 -3.64
CA ALA A 364 -32.74 36.14 -3.48
C ALA A 364 -33.47 36.77 -4.68
N ILE A 365 -33.20 36.29 -5.90
CA ILE A 365 -33.90 36.72 -7.12
C ILE A 365 -35.34 36.20 -7.13
N ALA A 366 -35.56 34.92 -6.84
CA ALA A 366 -36.90 34.33 -6.76
C ALA A 366 -37.80 35.04 -5.73
N TYR A 367 -37.26 35.33 -4.53
CA TYR A 367 -37.97 36.07 -3.48
C TYR A 367 -38.32 37.52 -3.90
N ARG A 368 -37.46 38.17 -4.70
CA ARG A 368 -37.74 39.50 -5.28
C ARG A 368 -38.84 39.49 -6.33
N PHE A 369 -39.01 38.40 -7.08
CA PHE A 369 -40.15 38.24 -7.99
C PHE A 369 -41.44 37.94 -7.22
N TYR A 370 -41.41 37.02 -6.26
CA TYR A 370 -42.56 36.68 -5.41
C TYR A 370 -43.15 37.93 -4.72
N ARG A 371 -42.31 38.76 -4.09
CA ARG A 371 -42.72 40.02 -3.44
C ARG A 371 -43.21 41.12 -4.43
N ARG A 372 -43.12 40.92 -5.74
CA ARG A 372 -43.72 41.79 -6.78
C ARG A 372 -45.03 41.23 -7.35
N SER A 373 -45.51 40.10 -6.82
CA SER A 373 -46.71 39.38 -7.27
C SER A 373 -47.75 39.23 -6.16
N SER A 374 -47.71 40.11 -5.15
CA SER A 374 -48.61 40.18 -4.00
C SER A 374 -48.80 41.63 -3.56
#